data_AF-A0AAV5TTT8-F1
#
_entry.id   AF-A0AAV5TTT8-F1
#
_cell.length_a   1.000
_cell.length_b   1.000
_cell.length_c   1.000
_cell.angle_alpha   90.00
_cell.angle_beta   90.00
_cell.angle_gamma   90.00
#
_symmetry.space_group_name_H-M   'P 1'
#
loop_
_entity.id
_entity.type
_entity.pdbx_description
1 polymer ?
#
loop_
_entity_poly.entity_id
_entity_poly.type
_entity_poly.pdbx_seq_one_letter_code
_entity_poly.pdbx_strand_id
1 'polypeptide(L)' 'NDLDQQTTPACILCEVYPTTVQGYFAHLKIYHRKATLIQNERYILCSCGLRVTSARFDPDHSKNCDGRQFSIHWNIK' A
#
# COMPACT_ATOMS: atom_id res chain seq x y z
N ASN A 1 -12.53 -9.00 -23.64
CA ASN A 1 -11.56 -7.90 -23.59
C ASN A 1 -12.14 -6.80 -22.74
N ASP A 2 -11.91 -6.87 -21.43
CA ASP A 2 -12.10 -5.71 -20.57
C ASP A 2 -10.91 -5.63 -19.64
N LEU A 3 -10.26 -4.49 -19.71
CA LEU A 3 -8.93 -4.23 -19.18
C LEU A 3 -9.03 -4.23 -17.65
N ASP A 4 -8.33 -5.18 -17.03
CA ASP A 4 -7.94 -5.16 -15.62
C ASP A 4 -7.02 -3.94 -15.42
N GLN A 5 -7.62 -2.74 -15.41
CA GLN A 5 -6.94 -1.51 -15.06
C GLN A 5 -6.67 -1.62 -13.57
N GLN A 6 -5.46 -2.06 -13.21
CA GLN A 6 -4.93 -1.98 -11.85
C GLN A 6 -4.91 -0.52 -11.41
N THR A 7 -6.06 -0.01 -10.99
CA THR A 7 -6.20 1.25 -10.29
C THR A 7 -5.62 1.04 -8.91
N THR A 8 -4.62 1.84 -8.55
CA THR A 8 -4.05 1.90 -7.21
C THR A 8 -5.17 1.90 -6.16
N PRO A 9 -5.10 1.09 -5.10
CA PRO A 9 -6.20 0.95 -4.16
C PRO A 9 -6.45 2.24 -3.38
N ALA A 10 -7.74 2.50 -3.08
CA ALA A 10 -8.12 3.59 -2.19
C ALA A 10 -7.56 3.39 -0.78
N CYS A 11 -7.37 4.50 -0.07
CA CYS A 11 -7.05 4.46 1.34
C CYS A 11 -8.17 3.77 2.13
N ILE A 12 -7.80 2.89 3.06
CA ILE A 12 -8.79 2.17 3.89
C ILE A 12 -9.54 3.07 4.89
N LEU A 13 -9.19 4.36 4.98
CA LEU A 13 -9.80 5.34 5.89
C LEU A 13 -10.43 6.52 5.14
N CYS A 14 -10.19 6.67 3.83
CA CYS A 14 -10.76 7.74 3.01
C CYS A 14 -10.69 7.41 1.50
N GLU A 15 -11.36 8.20 0.67
CA GLU A 15 -11.43 7.98 -0.79
C GLU A 15 -10.24 8.56 -1.57
N VAL A 16 -9.08 8.73 -0.93
CA VAL A 16 -7.84 9.11 -1.62
C VAL A 16 -7.21 7.86 -2.24
N TYR A 17 -6.60 8.00 -3.42
CA TYR A 17 -5.94 6.92 -4.16
C TYR A 17 -4.44 7.18 -4.28
N PRO A 18 -3.63 6.82 -3.26
CA PRO A 18 -2.19 7.01 -3.33
C PRO A 18 -1.57 6.14 -4.43
N THR A 19 -0.71 6.73 -5.25
CA THR A 19 -0.19 6.09 -6.46
C THR A 19 0.98 5.14 -6.24
N THR A 20 1.55 5.13 -5.02
CA THR A 20 2.65 4.24 -4.64
C THR A 20 2.46 3.70 -3.23
N VAL A 21 3.06 2.55 -2.89
CA VAL A 21 3.09 2.02 -1.52
C VAL A 21 3.67 3.06 -0.54
N GLN A 22 4.75 3.73 -0.92
CA GLN A 22 5.35 4.79 -0.10
C GLN A 22 4.39 5.97 0.08
N GLY A 23 3.76 6.43 -1.01
CA GLY A 23 2.74 7.48 -0.98
C GLY A 23 1.55 7.10 -0.10
N TYR A 24 1.17 5.83 -0.12
CA TYR A 24 0.10 5.28 0.69
C TYR A 24 0.41 5.40 2.19
N PHE A 25 1.59 4.96 2.62
CA PHE A 25 2.01 5.08 4.02
C PHE A 25 2.29 6.54 4.43
N ALA A 26 2.81 7.38 3.53
CA ALA A 26 2.96 8.81 3.78
C ALA A 26 1.60 9.47 4.01
N HIS A 27 0.60 9.14 3.18
CA HIS A 27 -0.77 9.62 3.33
C HIS A 27 -1.39 9.17 4.67
N LEU A 28 -1.30 7.88 5.03
CA LEU A 28 -1.77 7.39 6.32
C LEU A 28 -1.14 8.15 7.50
N LYS A 29 0.17 8.41 7.43
CA LYS A 29 0.91 9.09 8.49
C LYS A 29 0.48 10.54 8.64
N ILE A 30 0.38 11.28 7.53
CA ILE A 30 0.10 12.72 7.52
C ILE A 30 -1.37 12.99 7.85
N TYR A 31 -2.31 12.28 7.22
CA TYR A 31 -3.74 12.61 7.27
C TYR A 31 -4.52 11.82 8.31
N HIS A 32 -4.08 10.60 8.64
CA HIS A 32 -4.78 9.73 9.59
C HIS A 32 -4.00 9.49 10.88
N ARG A 33 -2.80 10.08 11.02
CA ARG A 33 -1.87 9.84 12.14
C ARG A 33 -1.61 8.35 12.38
N LYS A 34 -1.71 7.52 11.33
CA LYS A 34 -1.44 6.08 11.37
C LYS A 34 -0.18 5.77 10.58
N ALA A 35 0.77 5.06 11.18
CA ALA A 35 2.01 4.65 10.49
C ALA A 35 1.99 3.18 10.02
N THR A 36 0.94 2.42 10.37
CA THR A 36 0.86 0.97 10.12
C THR A 36 -0.55 0.55 9.70
N LEU A 37 -0.61 -0.57 8.98
CA LEU A 37 -1.84 -1.28 8.65
C LEU A 37 -2.17 -2.42 9.63
N ILE A 38 -1.24 -2.74 10.55
CA ILE A 38 -1.35 -3.84 11.53
C ILE A 38 -2.63 -3.72 12.37
N GLN A 39 -2.96 -2.51 12.83
CA GLN A 39 -4.15 -2.26 13.63
C GLN A 39 -5.47 -2.56 12.91
N ASN A 40 -5.44 -2.65 11.57
CA ASN A 40 -6.62 -2.99 10.77
C ASN A 40 -6.51 -4.40 10.20
N GLU A 41 -5.61 -5.24 10.73
CA GLU A 41 -5.37 -6.61 10.26
C GLU A 41 -5.13 -6.67 8.75
N ARG A 42 -4.42 -5.68 8.20
CA ARG A 42 -4.18 -5.54 6.76
C ARG A 42 -2.69 -5.39 6.46
N TYR A 43 -2.33 -5.71 5.21
CA TYR A 43 -1.02 -5.45 4.64
C TYR A 43 -1.15 -5.02 3.18
N ILE A 44 -0.13 -4.33 2.69
CA ILE A 44 0.05 -4.05 1.26
C ILE A 44 0.89 -5.18 0.66
N LEU A 45 0.40 -5.77 -0.42
CA LEU A 45 1.15 -6.69 -1.28
C LEU A 45 1.56 -5.93 -2.54
N CYS A 46 2.86 -5.68 -2.70
CA CYS A 46 3.40 -5.17 -3.95
C CYS A 46 3.43 -6.28 -5.01
N SER A 47 3.31 -5.93 -6.29
CA SER A 47 3.32 -6.90 -7.40
C SER A 47 4.60 -7.73 -7.49
N CYS A 48 5.72 -7.21 -6.97
CA CYS A 48 6.98 -7.95 -6.85
C CYS A 48 7.03 -8.92 -5.66
N GLY A 49 5.91 -9.10 -4.94
CA GLY A 49 5.76 -10.07 -3.84
C GLY A 49 6.09 -9.55 -2.44
N LEU A 50 6.53 -8.31 -2.29
CA LEU A 50 6.83 -7.76 -0.96
C LEU A 50 5.53 -7.49 -0.19
N ARG A 51 5.49 -7.97 1.06
CA ARG A 51 4.44 -7.68 2.02
C ARG A 51 4.88 -6.58 2.97
N VAL A 52 4.08 -5.53 3.09
CA VAL A 52 4.40 -4.35 3.88
C VAL A 52 3.25 -3.99 4.80
N THR A 53 3.54 -3.83 6.09
CA THR A 53 2.55 -3.48 7.10
C THR A 53 2.79 -2.11 7.73
N SER A 54 3.90 -1.44 7.41
CA SER A 54 4.27 -0.16 8.01
C SER A 54 5.05 0.76 7.06
N ALA A 55 5.08 2.04 7.41
CA ALA A 55 5.85 3.08 6.72
C ALA A 55 7.37 2.89 6.74
N ARG A 56 7.91 1.87 7.43
CA ARG A 56 9.33 1.45 7.31
C ARG A 56 9.56 0.69 6.00
N PHE A 57 8.98 1.20 4.92
CA PHE A 57 9.17 0.68 3.59
C PHE A 57 10.65 0.82 3.23
N ASP A 58 11.27 -0.29 2.85
CA ASP A 58 12.68 -0.34 2.50
C ASP A 58 12.92 0.57 1.27
N PRO A 59 13.75 1.62 1.38
CA PRO A 59 14.01 2.53 0.26
C PRO A 59 14.75 1.84 -0.90
N ASP A 60 15.32 0.64 -0.72
CA ASP A 60 15.90 -0.15 -1.81
C ASP A 60 14.83 -0.91 -2.61
N HIS A 61 13.65 -1.12 -2.04
CA HIS A 61 12.57 -1.86 -2.70
C HIS A 61 12.02 -1.16 -3.95
N SER A 62 12.01 0.18 -3.94
CA SER A 62 11.54 0.99 -5.05
C SER A 62 12.39 0.84 -6.31
N LYS A 63 13.65 0.40 -6.22
CA LYS A 63 14.55 0.28 -7.39
C LYS A 63 14.12 -0.81 -8.39
N ASN A 64 13.36 -1.82 -7.95
CA ASN A 64 12.98 -2.95 -8.81
C ASN A 64 11.49 -2.97 -9.22
N CYS A 65 10.62 -2.25 -8.51
CA CYS A 65 9.17 -2.32 -8.75
C CYS A 65 8.45 -0.97 -8.76
N ASP A 66 9.14 0.13 -8.49
CA ASP A 66 8.60 1.50 -8.30
C ASP A 66 7.49 1.64 -7.24
N GLY A 67 7.08 0.55 -6.59
CA GLY A 67 5.99 0.50 -5.60
C GLY A 67 4.63 0.95 -6.15
N ARG A 68 4.43 1.01 -7.47
CA ARG A 68 3.21 1.58 -8.10
C ARG A 68 2.09 0.56 -8.25
N GLN A 69 2.45 -0.71 -8.42
CA GLN A 69 1.49 -1.81 -8.50
C GLN A 69 1.42 -2.53 -7.16
N PHE A 70 0.30 -2.36 -6.48
CA PHE A 70 0.08 -2.97 -5.18
C PHE A 70 -1.40 -3.15 -4.88
N SER A 71 -1.69 -4.05 -3.94
CA SER A 71 -3.05 -4.35 -3.48
C SER A 71 -3.07 -4.44 -1.96
N ILE A 72 -4.25 -4.26 -1.37
CA ILE A 72 -4.44 -4.34 0.08
C ILE A 72 -5.11 -5.67 0.41
N HIS A 73 -4.53 -6.41 1.34
CA HIS A 73 -4.97 -7.74 1.74
C HIS A 73 -5.20 -7.83 3.24
N TRP A 74 -5.99 -8.82 3.65
CA TRP A 74 -6.20 -9.16 5.05
C TRP A 74 -5.11 -10.10 5.56
N ASN A 75 -4.62 -9.86 6.79
CA ASN A 75 -3.86 -10.84 7.55
C ASN A 75 -4.84 -11.92 8.02
N ILE A 76 -4.98 -12.98 7.22
CA ILE A 76 -5.74 -14.16 7.64
C ILE A 76 -4.92 -14.84 8.75
N LYS A 77 -5.53 -14.98 9.94
CA LYS A 77 -4.97 -15.78 11.04
C LYS A 77 -5.17 -17.26 10.79
#